data_AF-A0A939L189-F1
#
_entry.id   AF-A0A939L189-F1
#
_cell.length_a   1.000
_cell.length_b   1.000
_cell.length_c   1.000
_cell.angle_alpha   90.00
_cell.angle_beta   90.00
_cell.angle_gamma   90.00
#
_symmetry.space_group_name_H-M   'P 1'
#
loop_
_entity.id
_entity.type
_entity.pdbx_description
1 polymer ?
#
loop_
_entity_poly.entity_id
_entity_poly.type
_entity_poly.pdbx_seq_one_letter_code
_entity_poly.pdbx_strand_id
1 'polypeptide(L)'
;MERGNLREAAAYTLGLAPGTSDRSAAERRKHAARVYSVSVERFRRHQELLVLGRVADQLIRPTDPPDPDERAVSAHRLLRVPLRDRTVPLQVHAHPVDLLRDVDVVVSPSNVYLALAQAYKSSVSATLRRAGALRGPTGDVIEDRLLVELRQWLDTHRAAGRPVPPGTVAPTSAGALEQQGIRRVYHAAVAVPRAGTNDYDVQPADVTRCAARALALLAQESEAHHPPLGSICFPLLGAGRGGLDRERSLRALWAALEAEASRGARWSYHLIVHEPAQIQTVARTLGAN
;
A
#
# COMPACT_ATOMS: atom_id res chain seq x y z
N MET A 1 -25.85 -4.69 -38.01
CA MET A 1 -25.36 -5.53 -36.89
C MET A 1 -25.83 -4.89 -35.59
N GLU A 2 -26.82 -5.49 -34.92
CA GLU A 2 -27.35 -4.96 -33.67
C GLU A 2 -26.32 -5.08 -32.55
N ARG A 3 -26.08 -3.99 -31.81
CA ARG A 3 -25.07 -3.93 -30.73
C ARG A 3 -25.26 -4.99 -29.63
N GLY A 4 -26.46 -5.59 -29.52
CA GLY A 4 -26.77 -6.65 -28.56
C GLY A 4 -26.02 -7.97 -28.82
N ASN A 5 -25.98 -8.43 -30.07
CA ASN A 5 -25.43 -9.75 -30.42
C ASN A 5 -23.90 -9.83 -30.22
N LEU A 6 -23.21 -8.68 -30.29
CA LEU A 6 -21.76 -8.62 -30.10
C LEU A 6 -21.36 -8.81 -28.63
N ARG A 7 -22.01 -8.10 -27.70
CA ARG A 7 -21.67 -8.15 -26.27
C ARG A 7 -21.91 -9.54 -25.69
N GLU A 8 -23.05 -10.13 -26.06
CA GLU A 8 -23.43 -11.46 -25.61
C GLU A 8 -22.50 -12.54 -26.19
N ALA A 9 -22.20 -12.49 -27.49
CA ALA A 9 -21.24 -13.41 -28.09
C ALA A 9 -19.82 -13.25 -27.53
N ALA A 10 -19.39 -12.03 -27.21
CA ALA A 10 -18.10 -11.79 -26.53
C ALA A 10 -18.07 -12.43 -25.15
N ALA A 11 -19.14 -12.29 -24.37
CA ALA A 11 -19.25 -12.89 -23.04
C ALA A 11 -19.16 -14.42 -23.10
N TYR A 12 -19.83 -15.06 -24.07
CA TYR A 12 -19.74 -16.51 -24.26
C TYR A 12 -18.36 -16.97 -24.78
N THR A 13 -17.79 -16.28 -25.77
CA THR A 13 -16.46 -16.61 -26.33
C THR A 13 -15.36 -16.54 -25.27
N LEU A 14 -15.39 -15.50 -24.43
CA LEU A 14 -14.39 -15.24 -23.39
C LEU A 14 -14.66 -15.96 -22.06
N GLY A 15 -15.80 -16.66 -21.93
CA GLY A 15 -16.16 -17.37 -20.70
C GLY A 15 -16.63 -16.44 -19.56
N LEU A 16 -17.06 -15.23 -19.89
CA LEU A 16 -17.54 -14.21 -18.96
C LEU A 16 -19.06 -14.28 -18.74
N ALA A 17 -19.77 -15.05 -19.56
CA ALA A 17 -21.19 -15.31 -19.36
C ALA A 17 -21.41 -16.28 -18.18
N PRO A 18 -22.51 -16.13 -17.41
CA PRO A 18 -22.79 -17.00 -16.27
C PRO A 18 -22.71 -18.49 -16.62
N GLY A 19 -21.95 -19.26 -15.83
CA GLY A 19 -21.79 -20.71 -16.00
C GLY A 19 -20.96 -21.15 -17.21
N THR A 20 -20.14 -20.27 -17.78
CA THR A 20 -19.28 -20.58 -18.95
C THR A 20 -17.77 -20.55 -18.68
N SER A 21 -17.36 -20.18 -17.47
CA SER A 21 -15.96 -20.14 -17.03
C SER A 21 -15.26 -21.49 -17.14
N ASP A 22 -15.93 -22.57 -16.73
CA ASP A 22 -15.34 -23.93 -16.67
C ASP A 22 -15.59 -24.77 -17.93
N ARG A 23 -16.28 -24.20 -18.93
CA ARG A 23 -16.59 -24.92 -20.18
C ARG A 23 -15.38 -24.95 -21.11
N SER A 24 -15.30 -25.98 -21.94
CA SER A 24 -14.25 -26.05 -22.97
C SER A 24 -14.39 -24.93 -23.99
N ALA A 25 -13.28 -24.54 -24.64
CA ALA A 25 -13.28 -23.51 -25.69
C ALA A 25 -14.23 -23.87 -26.85
N ALA A 26 -14.38 -25.16 -27.16
CA ALA A 26 -15.30 -25.64 -28.19
C ALA A 26 -16.77 -25.40 -27.81
N GLU A 27 -17.14 -25.62 -26.55
CA GLU A 27 -18.50 -25.38 -26.05
C GLU A 27 -18.83 -23.90 -25.94
N ARG A 28 -17.88 -23.08 -25.48
CA ARG A 28 -18.01 -21.62 -25.47
C ARG A 28 -18.28 -21.07 -26.86
N ARG A 29 -17.51 -21.55 -27.86
CA ARG A 29 -17.69 -21.18 -29.27
C ARG A 29 -19.03 -21.64 -29.84
N LYS A 30 -19.50 -22.83 -29.47
CA LYS A 30 -20.83 -23.33 -29.85
C LYS A 30 -21.95 -22.43 -29.35
N HIS A 31 -21.83 -21.91 -28.12
CA HIS A 31 -22.79 -20.94 -27.58
C HIS A 31 -22.72 -19.59 -28.26
N ALA A 32 -21.52 -19.05 -28.48
CA ALA A 32 -21.35 -17.78 -29.18
C ALA A 32 -21.86 -17.82 -30.64
N ALA A 33 -21.72 -18.97 -31.33
CA ALA A 33 -22.27 -19.16 -32.67
C ALA A 33 -23.81 -19.11 -32.72
N ARG A 34 -24.48 -19.58 -31.66
CA ARG A 34 -25.96 -19.51 -31.54
C ARG A 34 -26.46 -18.08 -31.44
N VAL A 35 -25.73 -17.19 -30.77
CA VAL A 35 -26.06 -15.76 -30.66
C VAL A 35 -26.16 -15.10 -32.04
N TYR A 36 -25.35 -15.56 -33.01
CA TYR A 36 -25.40 -15.09 -34.39
C TYR A 36 -26.25 -15.95 -35.33
N SER A 37 -26.88 -17.01 -34.83
CA SER A 37 -27.62 -17.99 -35.65
C SER A 37 -26.80 -18.54 -36.82
N VAL A 38 -25.51 -18.81 -36.61
CA VAL A 38 -24.59 -19.37 -37.62
C VAL A 38 -23.99 -20.70 -37.15
N SER A 39 -23.41 -21.46 -38.09
CA SER A 39 -22.65 -22.66 -37.74
C SER A 39 -21.38 -22.29 -36.95
N VAL A 40 -20.91 -23.22 -36.12
CA VAL A 40 -19.68 -23.05 -35.31
C VAL A 40 -18.47 -22.78 -36.21
N GLU A 41 -18.39 -23.44 -37.36
CA GLU A 41 -17.30 -23.25 -38.32
C GLU A 41 -17.35 -21.86 -38.99
N ARG A 42 -18.55 -21.38 -39.33
CA ARG A 42 -18.73 -20.03 -39.88
C ARG A 42 -18.34 -18.98 -38.85
N PHE A 43 -18.81 -19.15 -37.60
CA PHE A 43 -18.48 -18.29 -36.46
C PHE A 43 -16.97 -18.19 -36.27
N ARG A 44 -16.27 -19.33 -36.21
CA ARG A 44 -14.82 -19.39 -36.05
C ARG A 44 -14.07 -18.57 -37.11
N ARG A 45 -14.50 -18.67 -38.37
CA ARG A 45 -13.80 -18.04 -39.50
C ARG A 45 -14.08 -16.55 -39.65
N HIS A 46 -15.27 -16.06 -39.30
CA HIS A 46 -15.67 -14.69 -39.63
C HIS A 46 -16.07 -13.87 -38.41
N GLN A 47 -16.92 -14.40 -37.53
CA GLN A 47 -17.49 -13.64 -36.41
C GLN A 47 -16.58 -13.61 -35.19
N GLU A 48 -15.81 -14.67 -34.92
CA GLU A 48 -14.91 -14.73 -33.75
C GLU A 48 -13.82 -13.65 -33.82
N LEU A 49 -13.23 -13.43 -35.01
CA LEU A 49 -12.28 -12.35 -35.25
C LEU A 49 -12.91 -10.96 -35.07
N LEU A 50 -14.14 -10.75 -35.52
CA LEU A 50 -14.85 -9.48 -35.35
C LEU A 50 -15.18 -9.20 -33.88
N VAL A 51 -15.59 -10.22 -33.14
CA VAL A 51 -15.85 -10.14 -31.70
C VAL A 51 -14.58 -9.79 -30.94
N LEU A 52 -13.48 -10.50 -31.19
CA LEU A 52 -12.20 -10.25 -30.52
C LEU A 52 -11.59 -8.90 -30.93
N GLY A 53 -11.64 -8.55 -32.21
CA GLY A 53 -11.18 -7.25 -32.70
C GLY A 53 -11.94 -6.10 -32.06
N ARG A 54 -13.27 -6.24 -31.87
CA ARG A 54 -14.06 -5.19 -31.23
C ARG A 54 -13.83 -5.09 -29.73
N VAL A 55 -13.57 -6.20 -29.04
CA VAL A 55 -13.13 -6.19 -27.63
C VAL A 55 -11.76 -5.52 -27.51
N ALA A 56 -10.82 -5.87 -28.40
CA ALA A 56 -9.52 -5.22 -28.46
C ALA A 56 -9.65 -3.71 -28.71
N ASP A 57 -10.48 -3.28 -29.67
CA ASP A 57 -10.76 -1.87 -29.92
C ASP A 57 -11.36 -1.17 -28.69
N GLN A 58 -12.17 -1.85 -27.89
CA GLN A 58 -12.72 -1.29 -26.65
C GLN A 58 -11.68 -1.20 -25.53
N LEU A 59 -10.72 -2.12 -25.49
CA LEU A 59 -9.58 -2.07 -24.56
C LEU A 59 -8.53 -1.03 -24.97
N ILE A 60 -8.38 -0.79 -26.28
CA ILE A 60 -7.42 0.15 -26.87
C ILE A 60 -8.00 1.56 -27.00
N ARG A 61 -9.34 1.70 -27.01
CA ARG A 61 -9.98 3.02 -26.97
C ARG A 61 -9.40 3.78 -25.77
N PRO A 62 -8.77 4.94 -26.00
CA PRO A 62 -8.33 5.76 -24.89
C PRO A 62 -9.60 6.08 -24.09
N THR A 63 -9.60 5.70 -22.80
CA THR A 63 -10.35 6.45 -21.79
C THR A 63 -10.12 7.93 -22.05
N ASP A 64 -11.16 8.75 -21.91
CA ASP A 64 -11.15 10.17 -22.26
C ASP A 64 -9.78 10.81 -22.00
N PRO A 65 -9.27 11.63 -22.93
CA PRO A 65 -7.99 12.28 -22.72
C PRO A 65 -8.02 12.92 -21.34
N PRO A 66 -7.00 12.66 -20.51
CA PRO A 66 -6.98 13.23 -19.17
C PRO A 66 -7.19 14.73 -19.28
N ASP A 67 -8.01 15.25 -18.37
CA ASP A 67 -8.29 16.68 -18.25
C ASP A 67 -6.96 17.44 -18.41
N PRO A 68 -6.85 18.50 -19.24
CA PRO A 68 -5.64 19.30 -19.34
C PRO A 68 -5.17 19.92 -18.00
N ASP A 69 -5.95 19.78 -16.91
CA ASP A 69 -5.53 20.02 -15.52
C ASP A 69 -4.89 18.81 -14.79
N GLU A 70 -4.68 17.65 -15.43
CA GLU A 70 -3.67 16.63 -15.07
C GLU A 70 -2.23 17.14 -15.33
N ARG A 71 -2.02 18.45 -15.19
CA ARG A 71 -0.71 19.09 -15.13
C ARG A 71 0.06 18.50 -13.96
N ALA A 72 1.07 17.70 -14.29
CA ALA A 72 2.05 17.10 -13.38
C ALA A 72 1.37 16.51 -12.13
N VAL A 73 0.97 15.24 -12.19
CA VAL A 73 0.60 14.51 -10.96
C VAL A 73 1.84 14.48 -10.07
N SER A 74 1.95 15.47 -9.19
CA SER A 74 3.10 15.65 -8.34
C SER A 74 3.21 14.42 -7.45
N ALA A 75 4.40 13.81 -7.42
CA ALA A 75 4.71 12.73 -6.49
C ALA A 75 4.58 13.16 -5.02
N HIS A 76 4.40 14.46 -4.76
CA HIS A 76 4.20 15.03 -3.44
C HIS A 76 3.02 16.00 -3.46
N ARG A 77 2.06 15.82 -2.55
CA ARG A 77 0.93 16.75 -2.39
C ARG A 77 0.64 17.02 -0.92
N LEU A 78 0.57 18.29 -0.56
CA LEU A 78 0.07 18.72 0.74
C LEU A 78 -1.45 18.74 0.70
N LEU A 79 -2.09 17.94 1.55
CA LEU A 79 -3.54 17.92 1.73
C LEU A 79 -3.91 18.66 3.01
N ARG A 80 -4.98 19.45 2.97
CA ARG A 80 -5.58 20.04 4.18
C ARG A 80 -6.76 19.20 4.63
N VAL A 81 -6.56 18.37 5.64
CA VAL A 81 -7.59 17.47 6.12
C VAL A 81 -8.44 18.16 7.18
N PRO A 82 -9.77 18.23 7.03
CA PRO A 82 -10.64 18.83 8.03
C PRO A 82 -10.69 17.98 9.31
N LEU A 83 -10.52 18.64 10.45
CA LEU A 83 -10.95 18.20 11.78
C LEU A 83 -12.03 19.18 12.26
N ARG A 84 -12.82 18.79 13.27
CA ARG A 84 -14.00 19.54 13.74
C ARG A 84 -13.84 21.08 13.74
N ASP A 85 -12.74 21.58 14.31
CA ASP A 85 -12.51 23.02 14.49
C ASP A 85 -11.25 23.56 13.78
N ARG A 86 -10.54 22.74 13.00
CA ARG A 86 -9.29 23.15 12.32
C ARG A 86 -8.93 22.22 11.16
N THR A 87 -8.03 22.65 10.27
CA THR A 87 -7.42 21.74 9.29
C THR A 87 -6.06 21.26 9.75
N VAL A 88 -5.77 19.97 9.55
CA VAL A 88 -4.43 19.40 9.78
C VAL A 88 -3.73 19.20 8.44
N PRO A 89 -2.50 19.71 8.28
CA PRO A 89 -1.70 19.43 7.09
C PRO A 89 -1.26 17.96 7.08
N LEU A 90 -1.49 17.29 5.95
CA LEU A 90 -1.00 15.94 5.67
C LEU A 90 -0.20 15.96 4.38
N GLN A 91 1.11 15.70 4.47
CA GLN A 91 1.96 15.58 3.29
C GLN A 91 1.84 14.15 2.72
N VAL A 92 1.35 14.00 1.49
CA VAL A 92 1.27 12.70 0.82
C VAL A 92 2.41 12.56 -0.18
N HIS A 93 3.06 11.40 -0.16
CA HIS A 93 4.19 11.01 -1.00
C HIS A 93 3.77 9.81 -1.85
N ALA A 94 3.90 9.90 -3.17
CA ALA A 94 3.57 8.84 -4.12
C ALA A 94 4.82 8.35 -4.84
N HIS A 95 5.62 7.57 -4.12
CA HIS A 95 6.85 6.97 -4.60
C HIS A 95 7.29 5.84 -3.67
N PRO A 96 8.26 4.99 -4.06
CA PRO A 96 8.91 4.03 -3.15
C PRO A 96 9.46 4.68 -1.88
N VAL A 97 9.39 3.97 -0.74
CA VAL A 97 9.77 4.50 0.57
C VAL A 97 11.25 4.83 0.74
N ASP A 98 12.12 4.24 -0.08
CA ASP A 98 13.55 4.54 -0.13
C ASP A 98 13.90 5.88 -0.81
N LEU A 99 12.90 6.57 -1.39
CA LEU A 99 13.03 7.93 -1.90
C LEU A 99 12.51 9.00 -0.92
N LEU A 100 11.99 8.59 0.24
CA LEU A 100 11.49 9.53 1.25
C LEU A 100 12.67 10.30 1.86
N ARG A 101 12.48 11.60 2.05
CA ARG A 101 13.50 12.51 2.62
C ARG A 101 12.88 13.43 3.65
N ASP A 102 13.72 13.89 4.57
CA ASP A 102 13.42 14.97 5.52
C ASP A 102 12.18 14.68 6.39
N VAL A 103 12.04 13.42 6.80
CA VAL A 103 11.05 12.97 7.79
C VAL A 103 11.75 12.24 8.91
N ASP A 104 11.56 12.68 10.14
CA ASP A 104 12.30 12.19 11.31
C ASP A 104 12.03 10.70 11.60
N VAL A 105 10.77 10.28 11.48
CA VAL A 105 10.36 8.91 11.80
C VAL A 105 9.59 8.29 10.65
N VAL A 106 9.96 7.06 10.27
CA VAL A 106 9.19 6.26 9.30
C VAL A 106 8.67 4.99 9.95
N VAL A 107 7.36 4.74 9.79
CA VAL A 107 6.73 3.52 10.33
C VAL A 107 6.87 2.38 9.33
N SER A 108 7.50 1.29 9.76
CA SER A 108 7.68 0.05 9.00
C SER A 108 6.63 -0.97 9.42
N PRO A 109 5.73 -1.43 8.52
CA PRO A 109 4.76 -2.46 8.85
C PRO A 109 5.45 -3.81 9.00
N SER A 110 5.28 -4.43 10.16
CA SER A 110 5.89 -5.71 10.54
C SER A 110 4.84 -6.72 10.99
N ASN A 111 5.22 -7.99 10.93
CA ASN A 111 4.41 -9.04 11.54
C ASN A 111 4.54 -9.03 13.07
N VAL A 112 3.68 -9.78 13.76
CA VAL A 112 3.72 -9.89 15.23
C VAL A 112 4.97 -10.55 15.78
N TYR A 113 5.83 -11.16 14.97
CA TYR A 113 7.16 -11.61 15.43
C TYR A 113 8.23 -10.53 15.29
N LEU A 114 7.85 -9.35 14.76
CA LEU A 114 8.77 -8.29 14.34
C LEU A 114 9.90 -8.82 13.45
N ALA A 115 9.63 -9.88 12.69
CA ALA A 115 10.61 -10.45 11.77
C ALA A 115 10.68 -9.59 10.50
N LEU A 116 11.85 -9.01 10.24
CA LEU A 116 12.06 -8.19 9.05
C LEU A 116 11.84 -8.99 7.77
N ALA A 117 11.19 -8.36 6.79
CA ALA A 117 11.01 -8.96 5.47
C ALA A 117 12.36 -9.24 4.80
N GLN A 118 12.40 -10.23 3.91
CA GLN A 118 13.58 -10.47 3.08
C GLN A 118 13.88 -9.23 2.21
N ALA A 119 15.13 -8.76 2.20
CA ALA A 119 15.52 -7.49 1.58
C ALA A 119 15.28 -7.40 0.07
N TYR A 120 15.13 -8.53 -0.63
CA TYR A 120 14.81 -8.59 -2.06
C TYR A 120 13.30 -8.49 -2.38
N LYS A 121 12.44 -8.44 -1.37
CA LYS A 121 10.99 -8.24 -1.57
C LYS A 121 10.66 -6.76 -1.81
N SER A 122 9.47 -6.53 -2.37
CA SER A 122 8.95 -5.20 -2.72
C SER A 122 8.09 -4.54 -1.63
N SER A 123 7.99 -5.13 -0.43
CA SER A 123 7.22 -4.52 0.67
C SER A 123 7.94 -3.29 1.24
N VAL A 124 7.17 -2.40 1.88
CA VAL A 124 7.73 -1.23 2.60
C VAL A 124 8.83 -1.64 3.58
N SER A 125 8.57 -2.67 4.41
CA SER A 125 9.56 -3.21 5.36
C SER A 125 10.83 -3.74 4.68
N ALA A 126 10.70 -4.45 3.54
CA ALA A 126 11.86 -4.95 2.80
C ALA A 126 12.68 -3.82 2.18
N THR A 127 12.01 -2.79 1.64
CA THR A 127 12.66 -1.61 1.08
C THR A 127 13.36 -0.78 2.15
N LEU A 128 12.72 -0.53 3.29
CA LEU A 128 13.35 0.16 4.42
C LEU A 128 14.57 -0.60 4.94
N ARG A 129 14.48 -1.93 5.10
CA ARG A 129 15.62 -2.76 5.48
C ARG A 129 16.79 -2.62 4.50
N ARG A 130 16.51 -2.72 3.20
CA ARG A 130 17.54 -2.64 2.15
C ARG A 130 18.19 -1.26 2.07
N ALA A 131 17.40 -0.20 2.27
CA ALA A 131 17.86 1.18 2.20
C ALA A 131 18.55 1.65 3.48
N GLY A 132 18.16 1.11 4.64
CA GLY A 132 18.83 1.37 5.93
C GLY A 132 20.10 0.57 6.16
N ALA A 133 20.42 -0.40 5.29
CA ALA A 133 21.65 -1.18 5.38
C ALA A 133 22.88 -0.33 5.06
N LEU A 134 23.92 -0.43 5.88
CA LEU A 134 25.22 0.20 5.62
C LEU A 134 25.92 -0.56 4.50
N ARG A 135 26.36 0.18 3.48
CA ARG A 135 27.03 -0.39 2.30
C ARG A 135 28.46 0.08 2.18
N GLY A 136 29.31 -0.84 1.73
CA GLY A 136 30.68 -0.53 1.37
C GLY A 136 30.79 0.16 0.00
N PRO A 137 31.99 0.61 -0.36
CA PRO A 137 32.24 1.29 -1.63
C PRO A 137 31.93 0.41 -2.86
N THR A 138 31.95 -0.91 -2.71
CA THR A 138 31.61 -1.90 -3.75
C THR A 138 30.11 -2.20 -3.83
N GLY A 139 29.29 -1.63 -2.94
CA GLY A 139 27.85 -1.88 -2.85
C GLY A 139 27.46 -3.05 -1.95
N ASP A 140 28.44 -3.81 -1.45
CA ASP A 140 28.23 -4.90 -0.50
C ASP A 140 27.61 -4.39 0.80
N VAL A 141 26.70 -5.18 1.38
CA VAL A 141 26.12 -4.87 2.70
C VAL A 141 27.17 -5.15 3.77
N ILE A 142 27.71 -4.10 4.37
CA ILE A 142 28.60 -4.20 5.53
C ILE A 142 27.78 -4.57 6.76
N GLU A 143 26.62 -3.92 6.94
CA GLU A 143 25.78 -4.15 8.11
C GLU A 143 24.29 -3.94 7.83
N ASP A 144 23.47 -4.87 8.28
CA ASP A 144 22.02 -4.73 8.35
C ASP A 144 21.62 -4.13 9.71
N ARG A 145 21.83 -2.81 9.85
CA ARG A 145 21.69 -2.10 11.14
C ARG A 145 20.29 -2.28 11.75
N LEU A 146 19.25 -2.20 10.93
CA LEU A 146 17.86 -2.39 11.37
C LEU A 146 17.63 -3.80 11.93
N LEU A 147 18.24 -4.84 11.33
CA LEU A 147 18.14 -6.20 11.85
C LEU A 147 18.85 -6.36 13.20
N VAL A 148 20.05 -5.81 13.33
CA VAL A 148 20.86 -5.89 14.56
C VAL A 148 20.09 -5.24 15.73
N GLU A 149 19.65 -4.00 15.55
CA GLU A 149 18.96 -3.26 16.60
C GLU A 149 17.59 -3.84 16.92
N LEU A 150 16.84 -4.31 15.93
CA LEU A 150 15.53 -4.92 16.20
C LEU A 150 15.65 -6.23 16.97
N ARG A 151 16.70 -7.02 16.71
CA ARG A 151 17.03 -8.21 17.52
C ARG A 151 17.38 -7.82 18.95
N GLN A 152 18.24 -6.82 19.14
CA GLN A 152 18.58 -6.30 20.46
C GLN A 152 17.34 -5.82 21.22
N TRP A 153 16.42 -5.13 20.54
CA TRP A 153 15.15 -4.72 21.11
C TRP A 153 14.31 -5.93 21.56
N LEU A 154 14.18 -6.94 20.68
CA LEU A 154 13.45 -8.17 21.00
C LEU A 154 14.07 -8.90 22.20
N ASP A 155 15.39 -8.99 22.30
CA ASP A 155 16.08 -9.63 23.42
C ASP A 155 15.85 -8.87 24.73
N THR A 156 15.99 -7.55 24.70
CA THR A 156 15.76 -6.65 25.86
C THR A 156 14.32 -6.77 26.38
N HIS A 157 13.36 -6.93 25.48
CA HIS A 157 11.93 -7.09 25.82
C HIS A 157 11.51 -8.55 25.97
N ARG A 158 12.47 -9.49 25.96
CA ARG A 158 12.27 -10.95 26.01
C ARG A 158 11.30 -11.48 24.95
N ALA A 159 11.12 -10.79 23.84
CA ALA A 159 10.19 -11.14 22.77
C ALA A 159 10.84 -12.00 21.66
N ALA A 160 12.13 -12.30 21.75
CA ALA A 160 12.82 -13.14 20.76
C ALA A 160 12.11 -14.49 20.55
N GLY A 161 11.77 -14.78 19.29
CA GLY A 161 11.08 -16.02 18.89
C GLY A 161 9.59 -16.10 19.28
N ARG A 162 9.01 -15.06 19.89
CA ARG A 162 7.62 -15.04 20.36
C ARG A 162 6.83 -13.93 19.67
N PRO A 163 5.53 -14.12 19.43
CA PRO A 163 4.70 -13.04 18.94
C PRO A 163 4.52 -11.97 20.02
N VAL A 164 4.68 -10.70 19.66
CA VAL A 164 4.25 -9.56 20.45
C VAL A 164 2.78 -9.24 20.17
N PRO A 165 2.06 -8.58 21.10
CA PRO A 165 0.68 -8.17 20.85
C PRO A 165 0.57 -7.23 19.63
N PRO A 166 -0.48 -7.38 18.77
CA PRO A 166 -0.75 -6.42 17.70
C PRO A 166 -0.97 -5.00 18.26
N GLY A 167 -0.27 -4.03 17.68
CA GLY A 167 -0.17 -2.66 18.22
C GLY A 167 1.19 -2.36 18.87
N THR A 168 2.03 -3.37 19.11
CA THR A 168 3.41 -3.15 19.59
C THR A 168 4.23 -2.42 18.53
N VAL A 169 5.03 -1.43 18.96
CA VAL A 169 5.94 -0.68 18.08
C VAL A 169 7.34 -0.72 18.68
N ALA A 170 8.29 -1.23 17.91
CA ALA A 170 9.70 -1.32 18.30
C ALA A 170 10.53 -0.27 17.53
N PRO A 171 11.17 0.69 18.21
CA PRO A 171 12.03 1.67 17.55
C PRO A 171 13.43 1.12 17.27
N THR A 172 13.99 1.53 16.14
CA THR A 172 15.42 1.43 15.81
C THR A 172 15.92 2.79 15.29
N SER A 173 17.24 2.96 15.20
CA SER A 173 17.86 3.94 14.30
C SER A 173 17.43 3.68 12.85
N ALA A 174 17.74 4.62 11.97
CA ALA A 174 17.42 4.50 10.55
C ALA A 174 18.59 3.92 9.72
N GLY A 175 19.75 3.69 10.34
CA GLY A 175 20.95 3.22 9.64
C GLY A 175 21.36 4.18 8.52
N ALA A 176 21.59 3.68 7.32
CA ALA A 176 21.98 4.53 6.18
C ALA A 176 20.92 5.57 5.77
N LEU A 177 19.64 5.39 6.16
CA LEU A 177 18.57 6.35 5.87
C LEU A 177 18.73 7.67 6.66
N GLU A 178 19.62 7.73 7.65
CA GLU A 178 19.96 8.99 8.34
C GLU A 178 20.52 10.04 7.38
N GLN A 179 21.19 9.62 6.31
CA GLN A 179 21.65 10.52 5.23
C GLN A 179 20.51 11.15 4.43
N GLN A 180 19.30 10.61 4.53
CA GLN A 180 18.09 11.14 3.91
C GLN A 180 17.26 12.00 4.88
N GLY A 181 17.76 12.26 6.09
CA GLY A 181 17.02 12.96 7.13
C GLY A 181 16.05 12.08 7.92
N ILE A 182 16.04 10.76 7.69
CA ILE A 182 15.25 9.82 8.48
C ILE A 182 16.05 9.41 9.70
N ARG A 183 15.56 9.72 10.90
CA ARG A 183 16.31 9.55 12.15
C ARG A 183 15.91 8.28 12.90
N ARG A 184 14.68 7.80 12.69
CA ARG A 184 14.14 6.61 13.36
C ARG A 184 13.29 5.77 12.41
N VAL A 185 13.31 4.46 12.65
CA VAL A 185 12.35 3.53 12.04
C VAL A 185 11.56 2.85 13.13
N TYR A 186 10.23 2.96 13.07
CA TYR A 186 9.32 2.36 14.03
C TYR A 186 8.68 1.11 13.42
N HIS A 187 9.08 -0.07 13.89
CA HIS A 187 8.57 -1.35 13.42
C HIS A 187 7.25 -1.67 14.11
N ALA A 188 6.14 -1.51 13.39
CA ALA A 188 4.79 -1.68 13.90
C ALA A 188 4.30 -3.12 13.68
N ALA A 189 4.10 -3.87 14.76
CA ALA A 189 3.50 -5.21 14.75
C ALA A 189 2.00 -5.11 14.43
N VAL A 190 1.66 -5.12 13.14
CA VAL A 190 0.29 -4.94 12.63
C VAL A 190 -0.25 -6.17 11.93
N ALA A 191 0.62 -7.08 11.49
CA ALA A 191 0.25 -8.22 10.67
C ALA A 191 0.41 -9.56 11.43
N VAL A 192 -0.67 -10.32 11.54
CA VAL A 192 -0.64 -11.67 12.14
C VAL A 192 -0.45 -12.69 11.02
N PRO A 193 0.66 -13.46 10.98
CA PRO A 193 0.85 -14.48 9.93
C PRO A 193 -0.26 -15.53 9.97
N ARG A 194 -0.79 -15.90 8.80
CA ARG A 194 -1.72 -17.02 8.68
C ARG A 194 -0.92 -18.31 8.53
N ALA A 195 -1.04 -19.21 9.51
CA ALA A 195 -0.31 -20.48 9.56
C ALA A 195 -0.45 -21.27 8.25
N GLY A 196 0.67 -21.81 7.75
CA GLY A 196 0.71 -22.58 6.50
C GLY A 196 0.66 -21.76 5.21
N THR A 197 0.65 -20.42 5.28
CA THR A 197 0.59 -19.54 4.10
C THR A 197 1.66 -18.45 4.12
N ASN A 198 1.73 -17.66 3.04
CA ASN A 198 2.54 -16.44 2.98
C ASN A 198 1.73 -15.16 3.27
N ASP A 199 0.50 -15.32 3.75
CA ASP A 199 -0.49 -14.27 3.95
C ASP A 199 -0.56 -13.83 5.41
N TYR A 200 -1.20 -12.70 5.63
CA TYR A 200 -1.38 -12.12 6.95
C TYR A 200 -2.83 -11.71 7.17
N ASP A 201 -3.27 -11.78 8.41
CA ASP A 201 -4.48 -11.13 8.89
C ASP A 201 -4.11 -9.77 9.50
N VAL A 202 -4.86 -8.74 9.13
CA VAL A 202 -4.73 -7.40 9.70
C VAL A 202 -6.10 -6.87 10.07
N GLN A 203 -6.29 -6.50 11.33
CA GLN A 203 -7.52 -5.84 11.78
C GLN A 203 -7.36 -4.31 11.74
N PRO A 204 -8.40 -3.55 11.34
CA PRO A 204 -8.36 -2.08 11.40
C PRO A 204 -8.02 -1.56 12.79
N ALA A 205 -8.51 -2.22 13.84
CA ALA A 205 -8.19 -1.85 15.22
C ALA A 205 -6.67 -1.95 15.51
N ASP A 206 -5.96 -2.87 14.87
CA ASP A 206 -4.51 -3.03 15.03
C ASP A 206 -3.77 -1.89 14.33
N VAL A 207 -4.25 -1.46 13.16
CA VAL A 207 -3.75 -0.26 12.46
C VAL A 207 -3.87 0.97 13.35
N THR A 208 -5.04 1.21 13.94
CA THR A 208 -5.25 2.35 14.87
C THR A 208 -4.35 2.25 16.09
N ARG A 209 -4.20 1.06 16.70
CA ARG A 209 -3.32 0.87 17.86
C ARG A 209 -1.85 1.09 17.52
N CYS A 210 -1.37 0.59 16.39
CA CYS A 210 -0.01 0.83 15.92
C CYS A 210 0.26 2.32 15.70
N ALA A 211 -0.67 3.04 15.07
CA ALA A 211 -0.53 4.47 14.83
C ALA A 211 -0.51 5.28 16.13
N ALA A 212 -1.44 5.00 17.05
CA ALA A 212 -1.47 5.65 18.36
C ALA A 212 -0.19 5.36 19.16
N ARG A 213 0.29 4.11 19.15
CA ARG A 213 1.54 3.74 19.85
C ARG A 213 2.77 4.40 19.23
N ALA A 214 2.83 4.51 17.91
CA ALA A 214 3.91 5.21 17.21
C ALA A 214 3.94 6.71 17.57
N LEU A 215 2.78 7.36 17.64
CA LEU A 215 2.69 8.76 18.05
C LEU A 215 3.04 8.97 19.52
N ALA A 216 2.62 8.06 20.40
CA ALA A 216 3.02 8.09 21.81
C ALA A 216 4.54 7.91 21.98
N LEU A 217 5.14 7.02 21.19
CA LEU A 217 6.59 6.80 21.20
C LEU A 217 7.36 8.02 20.68
N LEU A 218 6.89 8.64 19.59
CA LEU A 218 7.43 9.90 19.08
C LEU A 218 7.41 10.98 20.16
N ALA A 219 6.28 11.16 20.85
CA ALA A 219 6.16 12.13 21.94
C ALA A 219 7.11 11.82 23.10
N GLN A 220 7.34 10.54 23.40
CA GLN A 220 8.23 10.11 24.48
C GLN A 220 9.71 10.40 24.18
N GLU A 221 10.17 10.20 22.95
CA GLU A 221 11.59 10.34 22.61
C GLU A 221 11.95 11.67 21.94
N SER A 222 10.97 12.47 21.50
CA SER A 222 11.17 13.73 20.76
C SER A 222 12.26 14.62 21.37
N GLU A 223 12.12 14.99 22.64
CA GLU A 223 13.03 15.93 23.33
C GLU A 223 14.42 15.34 23.62
N ALA A 224 14.56 14.01 23.55
CA ALA A 224 15.86 13.35 23.71
C ALA A 224 16.74 13.46 22.44
N HIS A 225 16.17 13.96 21.33
CA HIS A 225 16.89 14.21 20.09
C HIS A 225 17.18 15.70 19.89
N HIS A 226 18.28 16.02 19.20
CA HIS A 226 18.63 17.38 18.82
C HIS A 226 18.85 17.49 17.30
N PRO A 227 18.03 18.28 16.59
CA PRO A 227 16.80 18.95 17.06
C PRO A 227 15.73 17.93 17.53
N PRO A 228 14.67 18.33 18.26
CA PRO A 228 13.59 17.40 18.62
C PRO A 228 12.98 16.71 17.40
N LEU A 229 12.43 15.49 17.57
CA LEU A 229 11.70 14.81 16.50
C LEU A 229 10.34 15.50 16.28
N GLY A 230 10.02 15.92 15.06
CA GLY A 230 8.81 16.70 14.76
C GLY A 230 7.92 16.09 13.69
N SER A 231 8.37 15.06 12.97
CA SER A 231 7.67 14.52 11.80
C SER A 231 7.61 12.99 11.77
N ILE A 232 6.50 12.45 11.25
CA ILE A 232 6.30 11.00 11.16
C ILE A 232 5.58 10.62 9.87
N CYS A 233 6.11 9.61 9.17
CA CYS A 233 5.55 9.06 7.94
C CYS A 233 4.97 7.66 8.17
N PHE A 234 3.72 7.49 7.74
CA PHE A 234 3.04 6.21 7.73
C PHE A 234 2.83 5.72 6.29
N PRO A 235 3.07 4.43 5.99
CA PRO A 235 2.44 3.79 4.84
C PRO A 235 1.00 3.39 5.18
N LEU A 236 0.23 2.96 4.17
CA LEU A 236 -1.05 2.28 4.40
C LEU A 236 -0.83 0.91 5.06
N LEU A 237 -0.96 0.86 6.38
CA LEU A 237 -0.69 -0.35 7.17
C LEU A 237 -1.67 -1.47 6.82
N GLY A 238 -1.14 -2.66 6.53
CA GLY A 238 -1.93 -3.85 6.22
C GLY A 238 -2.55 -3.92 4.83
N ALA A 239 -2.48 -2.86 4.03
CA ALA A 239 -3.10 -2.79 2.70
C ALA A 239 -2.27 -3.45 1.57
N GLY A 240 -1.17 -4.12 1.93
CA GLY A 240 -0.42 -5.00 1.04
C GLY A 240 -0.87 -6.45 1.16
N ARG A 241 0.05 -7.35 1.53
CA ARG A 241 -0.24 -8.79 1.74
C ARG A 241 -1.18 -9.09 2.91
N GLY A 242 -1.51 -8.10 3.74
CA GLY A 242 -2.52 -8.25 4.79
C GLY A 242 -3.96 -8.22 4.26
N GLY A 243 -4.16 -7.86 2.98
CA GLY A 243 -5.46 -7.87 2.33
C GLY A 243 -6.45 -6.84 2.86
N LEU A 244 -6.03 -5.94 3.77
CA LEU A 244 -6.91 -4.89 4.27
C LEU A 244 -7.20 -3.90 3.15
N ASP A 245 -8.47 -3.57 2.94
CA ASP A 245 -8.84 -2.53 1.99
C ASP A 245 -8.11 -1.20 2.31
N ARG A 246 -7.65 -0.50 1.26
CA ARG A 246 -6.83 0.71 1.39
C ARG A 246 -7.59 1.84 2.07
N GLU A 247 -8.87 2.02 1.73
CA GLU A 247 -9.71 3.04 2.34
C GLU A 247 -9.93 2.73 3.82
N ARG A 248 -10.19 1.46 4.15
CA ARG A 248 -10.35 1.00 5.53
C ARG A 248 -9.07 1.16 6.35
N SER A 249 -7.91 0.84 5.77
CA SER A 249 -6.59 1.08 6.38
C SER A 249 -6.38 2.57 6.64
N LEU A 250 -6.66 3.42 5.65
CA LEU A 250 -6.51 4.88 5.77
C LEU A 250 -7.42 5.46 6.84
N ARG A 251 -8.70 5.08 6.90
CA ARG A 251 -9.64 5.54 7.94
C ARG A 251 -9.19 5.11 9.34
N ALA A 252 -8.71 3.87 9.49
CA ALA A 252 -8.21 3.36 10.76
C ALA A 252 -6.93 4.07 11.23
N LEU A 253 -6.01 4.36 10.30
CA LEU A 253 -4.82 5.15 10.55
C LEU A 253 -5.21 6.58 10.96
N TRP A 254 -6.08 7.22 10.17
CA TRP A 254 -6.50 8.59 10.39
C TRP A 254 -7.20 8.78 11.74
N ALA A 255 -7.99 7.82 12.20
CA ALA A 255 -8.64 7.88 13.52
C ALA A 255 -7.63 8.09 14.68
N ALA A 256 -6.44 7.51 14.60
CA ALA A 256 -5.39 7.73 15.61
C ALA A 256 -4.73 9.11 15.45
N LEU A 257 -4.42 9.52 14.21
CA LEU A 257 -3.80 10.82 13.92
C LEU A 257 -4.73 11.97 14.32
N GLU A 258 -6.02 11.86 13.99
CA GLU A 258 -7.06 12.81 14.36
C GLU A 258 -7.19 12.93 15.88
N ALA A 259 -7.16 11.81 16.61
CA ALA A 259 -7.22 11.82 18.07
C ALA A 259 -6.02 12.56 18.69
N GLU A 260 -4.80 12.32 18.20
CA GLU A 260 -3.61 13.04 18.70
C GLU A 260 -3.62 14.52 18.30
N ALA A 261 -3.99 14.83 17.05
CA ALA A 261 -4.11 16.20 16.58
C ALA A 261 -5.16 16.97 17.40
N SER A 262 -6.28 16.34 17.74
CA SER A 262 -7.35 16.94 18.56
C SER A 262 -6.88 17.25 19.99
N ARG A 263 -5.89 16.53 20.52
CA ARG A 263 -5.24 16.85 21.81
C ARG A 263 -4.23 17.99 21.72
N GLY A 264 -4.04 18.59 20.54
CA GLY A 264 -3.16 19.72 20.34
C GLY A 264 -1.74 19.35 19.88
N ALA A 265 -1.46 18.08 19.57
CA ALA A 265 -0.19 17.69 19.00
C ALA A 265 0.07 18.46 17.69
N ARG A 266 1.34 18.86 17.50
CA ARG A 266 1.81 19.65 16.35
C ARG A 266 2.88 18.90 15.55
N TRP A 267 2.62 17.62 15.30
CA TRP A 267 3.48 16.81 14.43
C TRP A 267 3.24 17.14 12.97
N SER A 268 4.29 17.09 12.16
CA SER A 268 4.17 17.02 10.71
C SER A 268 3.82 15.59 10.31
N TYR A 269 2.60 15.39 9.80
CA TYR A 269 2.13 14.08 9.37
C TYR A 269 2.43 13.85 7.90
N HIS A 270 3.03 12.70 7.61
CA HIS A 270 3.32 12.24 6.26
C HIS A 270 2.62 10.91 5.99
N LEU A 271 2.10 10.73 4.78
CA LEU A 271 1.57 9.47 4.30
C LEU A 271 2.31 9.08 3.02
N ILE A 272 2.80 7.85 2.96
CA ILE A 272 3.40 7.31 1.74
C ILE A 272 2.49 6.26 1.08
N VAL A 273 2.30 6.46 -0.21
CA VAL A 273 1.55 5.60 -1.11
C VAL A 273 2.45 5.24 -2.30
N HIS A 274 2.13 4.18 -3.03
CA HIS A 274 2.99 3.71 -4.12
C HIS A 274 2.72 4.44 -5.44
N GLU A 275 1.46 4.81 -5.69
CA GLU A 275 1.03 5.33 -6.99
C GLU A 275 0.43 6.74 -6.85
N PRO A 276 0.72 7.66 -7.78
CA PRO A 276 0.18 9.02 -7.72
C PRO A 276 -1.36 9.08 -7.71
N ALA A 277 -2.04 8.15 -8.38
CA ALA A 277 -3.50 8.03 -8.36
C ALA A 277 -4.06 7.80 -6.94
N GLN A 278 -3.27 7.22 -6.02
CA GLN A 278 -3.69 6.99 -4.64
C GLN A 278 -3.81 8.30 -3.85
N ILE A 279 -3.12 9.38 -4.24
CA ILE A 279 -3.23 10.69 -3.61
C ILE A 279 -4.68 11.21 -3.68
N GLN A 280 -5.34 11.06 -4.84
CA GLN A 280 -6.73 11.47 -5.02
C GLN A 280 -7.68 10.62 -4.17
N THR A 281 -7.40 9.33 -4.01
CA THR A 281 -8.16 8.45 -3.12
C THR A 281 -7.98 8.86 -1.66
N VAL A 282 -6.78 9.25 -1.24
CA VAL A 282 -6.53 9.78 0.11
C VAL A 282 -7.32 11.06 0.33
N ALA A 283 -7.23 12.01 -0.60
CA ALA A 283 -7.95 13.29 -0.52
C ALA A 283 -9.47 13.08 -0.38
N ARG A 284 -10.07 12.25 -1.24
CA ARG A 284 -11.51 11.93 -1.18
C ARG A 284 -11.91 11.24 0.11
N THR A 285 -11.12 10.26 0.57
CA THR A 285 -11.44 9.49 1.79
C THR A 285 -11.46 10.37 3.03
N LEU A 286 -10.53 11.33 3.09
CA LEU A 286 -10.36 12.23 4.23
C LEU A 286 -11.13 13.54 4.08
N GLY A 287 -11.85 13.77 2.98
CA GLY A 287 -12.55 15.03 2.71
C GLY A 287 -11.59 16.22 2.59
N ALA A 288 -10.37 15.98 2.13
CA ALA A 288 -9.33 17.00 2.00
C ALA A 288 -9.31 17.61 0.61
N ASN A 289 -8.99 18.91 0.54
CA ASN A 289 -8.74 19.66 -0.69
C ASN A 289 -7.23 19.78 -0.97
#